data_AF-A0A7R7W9T8-F1
#
_entry.id   AF-A0A7R7W9T8-F1
#
_cell.length_a   1.000
_cell.length_b   1.000
_cell.length_c   1.000
_cell.angle_alpha   90.00
_cell.angle_beta   90.00
_cell.angle_gamma   90.00
#
_symmetry.space_group_name_H-M   'P 1'
#
loop_
_entity.id
_entity.type
_entity.pdbx_description
1 polymer ?
#
loop_
_entity_poly.entity_id
_entity_poly.type
_entity_poly.pdbx_seq_one_letter_code
_entity_poly.pdbx_strand_id
1 'polypeptide(L)'
;MAEGNNNKQNPDTSDEGLYDFMVPLCPGPYVTIQVGDKGAKYKVSRPLLSRHSSYFRAMFDSCFKEGNEQAVTMHKIRGVVTERSLLMLLQ
;
A
#
# COMPACT_ATOMS: atom_id res chain seq x y z
N MET A 1 -49.67 -6.07 16.03
CA MET A 1 -48.78 -5.23 16.87
C MET A 1 -47.41 -5.23 16.23
N ALA A 2 -46.74 -4.09 16.31
CA ALA A 2 -45.74 -3.57 15.40
C ALA A 2 -44.44 -4.38 15.27
N GLU A 3 -43.81 -4.17 14.12
CA GLU A 3 -42.45 -4.54 13.72
C GLU A 3 -41.39 -4.03 14.71
N GLY A 4 -40.30 -4.79 14.84
CA GLY A 4 -39.13 -4.43 15.63
C GLY A 4 -37.85 -4.95 14.97
N ASN A 5 -37.54 -4.40 13.80
CA ASN A 5 -36.35 -4.70 13.03
C ASN A 5 -35.13 -4.02 13.68
N ASN A 6 -34.41 -4.76 14.53
CA ASN A 6 -33.15 -4.28 15.10
C ASN A 6 -32.01 -4.61 14.14
N ASN A 7 -31.89 -3.78 13.11
CA ASN A 7 -30.75 -3.74 12.20
C ASN A 7 -29.54 -3.24 12.97
N LYS A 8 -28.73 -4.15 13.53
CA LYS A 8 -27.45 -3.81 14.13
C LYS A 8 -26.49 -3.45 13.00
N GLN A 9 -26.37 -2.15 12.71
CA GLN A 9 -25.36 -1.61 11.81
C GLN A 9 -24.00 -2.24 12.13
N ASN A 10 -23.48 -2.99 11.15
CA ASN A 10 -22.05 -3.24 11.02
C ASN A 10 -21.37 -1.87 10.85
N PRO A 11 -20.36 -1.50 11.66
CA PRO A 11 -19.38 -0.52 11.21
C PRO A 11 -18.46 -1.26 10.24
N ASP A 12 -18.96 -1.54 9.03
CA ASP A 12 -18.11 -1.81 7.88
C ASP A 12 -17.50 -0.46 7.49
N THR A 13 -16.58 -0.01 8.34
CA THR A 13 -15.69 1.11 8.06
C THR A 13 -14.57 0.53 7.20
N SER A 14 -14.94 0.19 5.97
CA SER A 14 -14.00 -0.03 4.89
C SER A 14 -13.36 1.34 4.64
N ASP A 15 -12.23 1.56 5.30
CA ASP A 15 -11.31 2.70 5.12
C ASP A 15 -10.62 2.64 3.75
N GLU A 16 -11.39 2.30 2.72
CA GLU A 16 -10.95 2.07 1.34
C GLU A 16 -11.04 3.37 0.52
N GLY A 17 -11.48 4.47 1.13
CA GLY A 17 -11.69 5.75 0.46
C GLY A 17 -10.63 6.81 0.72
N LEU A 18 -9.77 6.66 1.75
CA LEU A 18 -8.83 7.74 2.11
C LEU A 18 -7.60 7.78 1.20
N TYR A 19 -7.20 6.64 0.63
CA TYR A 19 -6.00 6.56 -0.21
C TYR A 19 -6.26 6.91 -1.69
N ASP A 20 -7.52 7.07 -2.08
CA ASP A 20 -7.90 7.38 -3.47
C ASP A 20 -7.60 8.86 -3.83
N PHE A 21 -7.55 9.74 -2.83
CA PHE A 21 -7.37 11.18 -3.04
C PHE A 21 -5.92 11.67 -3.17
N MET A 22 -4.91 10.83 -2.90
CA MET A 22 -3.49 11.23 -3.03
C MET A 22 -2.87 10.86 -4.38
N VAL A 23 -3.66 10.30 -5.30
CA VAL A 23 -3.19 9.74 -6.58
C VAL A 23 -2.94 10.75 -7.74
N PRO A 24 -3.40 12.02 -7.79
CA PRO A 24 -3.67 12.61 -9.10
C PRO A 24 -2.48 13.21 -9.89
N LEU A 25 -1.20 12.96 -9.58
CA LEU A 25 -0.10 13.66 -10.28
C LEU A 25 1.17 12.89 -10.64
N CYS A 26 1.28 11.58 -10.40
CA CYS A 26 2.43 10.80 -10.89
C CYS A 26 2.01 9.77 -11.94
N PRO A 27 1.83 10.18 -13.22
CA PRO A 27 1.74 9.23 -14.31
C PRO A 27 3.10 8.55 -14.46
N GLY A 28 3.18 7.31 -14.01
CA GLY A 28 4.42 6.54 -14.04
C GLY A 28 4.17 5.06 -13.80
N PRO A 29 5.18 4.20 -14.02
CA PRO A 29 5.03 2.78 -13.77
C PRO A 29 4.60 2.54 -12.31
N TYR A 30 3.64 1.64 -12.13
CA TYR A 30 3.16 1.24 -10.82
C TYR A 30 3.85 -0.06 -10.40
N VAL A 31 4.18 -0.16 -9.12
CA VAL A 31 4.70 -1.37 -8.50
C VAL A 31 3.73 -1.88 -7.44
N THR A 32 3.78 -3.18 -7.19
CA THR A 32 3.00 -3.83 -6.13
C THR A 32 3.87 -4.06 -4.90
N ILE A 33 3.49 -3.52 -3.75
CA ILE A 33 4.17 -3.77 -2.48
C ILE A 33 3.25 -4.58 -1.57
N GLN A 34 3.77 -5.65 -0.97
CA GLN A 34 3.08 -6.42 0.06
C GLN A 34 3.91 -6.42 1.34
N VAL A 35 3.30 -6.17 2.50
CA VAL A 35 4.01 -6.20 3.80
C VAL A 35 3.67 -7.50 4.55
N GLY A 36 4.61 -8.44 4.54
CA GLY A 36 4.43 -9.82 5.00
C GLY A 36 3.67 -10.69 4.00
N ASP A 37 3.86 -12.01 4.09
CA ASP A 37 3.35 -12.97 3.08
C ASP A 37 1.82 -13.00 2.98
N LYS A 38 1.13 -12.63 4.06
CA LYS A 38 -0.34 -12.54 4.14
C LYS A 38 -0.84 -11.10 4.24
N GLY A 39 0.02 -10.11 4.00
CA GLY A 39 -0.33 -8.70 4.03
C GLY A 39 -1.17 -8.27 2.83
N ALA A 40 -1.82 -7.11 2.96
CA ALA A 40 -2.48 -6.44 1.84
C ALA A 40 -1.45 -6.05 0.77
N LYS A 41 -1.90 -6.02 -0.49
CA LYS A 41 -1.11 -5.57 -1.63
C LYS A 41 -1.46 -4.14 -1.97
N TYR A 42 -0.45 -3.29 -2.03
CA TYR A 42 -0.58 -1.87 -2.35
C TYR A 42 -0.04 -1.63 -3.75
N LYS A 43 -0.86 -1.04 -4.62
CA LYS A 43 -0.40 -0.56 -5.92
C LYS A 43 0.05 0.89 -5.76
N VAL A 44 1.33 1.15 -6.03
CA VAL A 44 1.97 2.42 -5.69
C VAL A 44 2.77 2.93 -6.88
N SER A 45 2.81 4.25 -7.07
CA SER A 45 3.64 4.88 -8.11
C SER A 45 5.14 4.67 -7.81
N ARG A 46 5.88 4.07 -8.74
CA ARG A 46 7.33 3.85 -8.59
C ARG A 46 8.12 5.16 -8.50
N PRO A 47 7.84 6.21 -9.29
CA PRO A 47 8.48 7.52 -9.11
C PRO A 47 8.29 8.10 -7.71
N LEU A 48 7.09 7.98 -7.13
CA LEU A 48 6.79 8.45 -5.77
C LEU A 48 7.65 7.71 -4.73
N LEU A 49 7.67 6.38 -4.79
CA LEU A 49 8.48 5.53 -3.91
C LEU A 49 9.98 5.86 -4.02
N SER A 50 10.47 6.00 -5.25
CA SER A 50 11.89 6.23 -5.53
C SER A 50 12.34 7.63 -5.11
N ARG A 51 11.41 8.60 -5.12
CA ARG A 51 11.65 9.96 -4.59
C ARG A 51 11.82 9.95 -3.08
N HIS A 52 10.96 9.21 -2.38
CA HIS A 52 10.91 9.22 -0.91
C HIS A 52 11.83 8.17 -0.27
N SER A 53 12.34 7.20 -1.03
CA SER A 53 13.16 6.11 -0.50
C SER A 53 14.24 5.67 -1.48
N SER A 54 15.50 5.87 -1.07
CA SER A 54 16.66 5.34 -1.79
C SER A 54 16.68 3.81 -1.84
N TYR A 55 16.07 3.15 -0.84
CA TYR A 55 15.90 1.69 -0.82
C TYR A 55 15.01 1.21 -1.97
N PHE A 56 13.82 1.81 -2.13
CA PHE A 56 12.93 1.43 -3.23
C PHE A 56 13.47 1.85 -4.59
N ARG A 57 14.17 2.99 -4.68
CA ARG A 57 14.88 3.40 -5.88
C ARG A 57 15.90 2.32 -6.30
N ALA A 58 16.77 1.90 -5.38
CA ALA A 58 17.76 0.87 -5.66
C ALA A 58 17.10 -0.47 -6.03
N MET A 59 16.02 -0.86 -5.34
CA MET A 59 15.29 -2.10 -5.59
C MET A 59 14.69 -2.16 -7.00
N PHE A 60 13.99 -1.11 -7.44
CA PHE A 60 13.26 -1.13 -8.70
C PHE A 60 14.07 -0.64 -9.91
N ASP A 61 15.07 0.23 -9.70
CA ASP A 61 15.89 0.80 -10.79
C ASP A 61 17.16 -0.03 -11.08
N SER A 62 17.49 -1.02 -10.25
CA SER A 62 18.64 -1.92 -10.47
C SER A 62 18.22 -3.26 -11.07
N CYS A 63 19.20 -4.15 -11.29
CA CYS A 63 19.00 -5.48 -11.86
C CYS A 63 18.46 -6.53 -10.86
N PHE A 64 17.61 -6.13 -9.92
CA PHE A 64 16.94 -7.08 -9.02
C PHE A 64 15.65 -7.62 -9.66
N LYS A 65 15.21 -8.81 -9.24
CA LYS A 65 13.98 -9.44 -9.78
C LYS A 65 12.76 -8.55 -9.58
N GLU A 66 12.71 -7.79 -8.50
CA GLU A 66 11.64 -6.86 -8.14
C GLU A 66 11.49 -5.75 -9.18
N GLY A 67 12.59 -5.33 -9.79
CA GLY A 67 12.62 -4.38 -10.91
C GLY A 67 12.03 -4.95 -12.19
N ASN A 68 12.12 -6.26 -12.43
CA ASN A 68 11.47 -6.90 -13.58
C ASN A 68 10.00 -7.25 -13.30
N GLU A 69 9.72 -7.80 -12.12
CA GLU A 69 8.37 -8.20 -11.69
C GLU A 69 7.47 -7.01 -11.34
N GLN A 70 8.06 -5.82 -11.16
CA GLN A 70 7.38 -4.62 -10.65
C GLN A 70 6.60 -4.93 -9.35
N ALA A 71 7.14 -5.81 -8.52
CA ALA A 71 6.50 -6.28 -7.31
C ALA A 71 7.53 -6.64 -6.24
N VAL A 72 7.16 -6.48 -4.97
CA VAL A 72 7.97 -6.92 -3.83
C VAL A 72 7.07 -7.33 -2.65
N THR A 73 7.44 -8.43 -2.00
CA THR A 73 6.92 -8.80 -0.68
C THR A 73 8.00 -8.50 0.36
N MET A 74 7.72 -7.58 1.27
CA MET A 74 8.63 -7.17 2.33
C MET A 74 8.40 -7.98 3.60
N HIS A 75 9.46 -8.51 4.20
CA HIS A 75 9.34 -9.16 5.51
C HIS A 75 9.01 -8.12 6.59
N LYS A 76 8.09 -8.49 7.48
CA LYS A 76 7.72 -7.63 8.62
C LYS A 76 8.90 -7.50 9.57
N ILE A 77 9.22 -6.26 9.91
CA ILE A 77 10.22 -5.93 10.94
C ILE A 77 9.51 -5.06 11.95
N ARG A 78 9.43 -5.52 13.21
CA ARG A 78 8.69 -4.83 14.26
C ARG A 78 9.18 -3.38 14.39
N GLY A 79 8.27 -2.43 14.20
CA GLY A 79 8.54 -1.00 14.31
C GLY A 79 9.26 -0.37 13.12
N VAL A 80 9.63 -1.14 12.09
CA VAL A 80 10.37 -0.63 10.91
C VAL A 80 9.61 -0.89 9.62
N VAL A 81 9.22 -2.14 9.38
CA VAL A 81 8.48 -2.54 8.17
C VAL A 81 7.10 -3.01 8.61
N THR A 82 6.16 -2.08 8.55
CA THR A 82 4.74 -2.25 8.83
C THR A 82 3.91 -1.62 7.72
N GLU A 83 2.63 -1.99 7.63
CA GLU A 83 1.67 -1.35 6.73
C GLU A 83 1.62 0.16 6.99
N ARG A 84 1.58 0.55 8.28
CA ARG A 84 1.56 1.96 8.68
C ARG A 84 2.80 2.73 8.21
N SER A 85 4.00 2.17 8.36
CA SER A 85 5.23 2.84 7.88
C SER A 85 5.26 2.99 6.37
N LEU A 86 4.71 2.02 5.63
CA LEU A 86 4.58 2.15 4.17
C LEU A 86 3.63 3.30 3.83
N LEU A 87 2.47 3.37 4.46
CA LEU A 87 1.49 4.43 4.19
C LEU A 87 2.04 5.83 4.56
N MET A 88 2.77 5.94 5.66
CA MET A 88 3.45 7.19 6.05
C MET A 88 4.52 7.63 5.03
N LEU A 89 5.16 6.69 4.33
CA LEU A 89 6.12 7.00 3.26
C LEU A 89 5.43 7.58 2.01
N LEU A 90 4.15 7.27 1.82
CA LEU A 90 3.38 7.66 0.62
C LEU A 90 2.62 8.98 0.76
N GLN A 91 2.69 9.62 1.94
CA GLN A 91 2.09 10.92 2.21
C GLN A 91 2.80 12.08 1.49
#